data_AF-A0A495ZSA4-F1
#
_entry.id   AF-A0A495ZSA4-F1
#
_cell.length_a   1.000
_cell.length_b   1.000
_cell.length_c   1.000
_cell.angle_alpha   90.00
_cell.angle_beta   90.00
_cell.angle_gamma   90.00
#
_symmetry.space_group_name_H-M   'P 1'
#
loop_
_entity.id
_entity.type
_entity.pdbx_description
1 polymer ?
#
loop_
_entity_poly.entity_id
_entity_poly.type
_entity_poly.pdbx_seq_one_letter_code
_entity_poly.pdbx_strand_id
1 'polypeptide(L)'
;MRFYGIFLICIFGIGCATLLTEQTYVRIDTPVTISSTRDGVAYTFPEKKLVRKIRILGEGTVRNIGIWGAKPAKDMFDGQYKYRWILIKEIKEKMVLPIDIKIPIAPPTEIIQITKSSAAKSSYKGRVSIGRIDAVEFYTTVSKDQ
;
A
#
# COMPACT_ATOMS: atom_id res chain seq x y z
N MET A 1 53.91 32.40 -15.47
CA MET A 1 52.57 32.72 -16.00
C MET A 1 52.28 31.84 -17.21
N ARG A 2 51.31 30.93 -17.11
CA ARG A 2 50.31 30.68 -18.17
C ARG A 2 49.31 29.63 -17.67
N PHE A 3 48.06 30.06 -17.74
CA PHE A 3 46.88 29.45 -17.14
C PHE A 3 46.50 28.17 -17.88
N TYR A 4 46.74 27.01 -17.26
CA TYR A 4 46.04 25.77 -17.58
C TYR A 4 45.31 25.33 -16.32
N GLY A 5 43.98 25.27 -16.36
CA GLY A 5 43.24 24.55 -15.31
C GLY A 5 42.05 25.27 -14.71
N ILE A 6 41.27 26.05 -15.48
CA ILE A 6 39.99 26.59 -14.97
C ILE A 6 38.77 26.23 -15.83
N PHE A 7 38.92 25.57 -16.99
CA PHE A 7 37.79 25.51 -17.95
C PHE A 7 37.08 24.17 -18.17
N LEU A 8 37.26 23.14 -17.33
CA LEU A 8 36.67 21.83 -17.68
C LEU A 8 36.27 20.92 -16.51
N ILE A 9 35.80 21.49 -15.38
CA ILE A 9 35.22 20.69 -14.28
C ILE A 9 33.74 21.05 -14.04
N CYS A 10 33.20 22.08 -14.69
CA CYS A 10 31.82 22.52 -14.47
C CYS A 10 30.75 21.79 -15.32
N ILE A 11 31.11 20.82 -16.17
CA ILE A 11 30.14 20.13 -17.05
C ILE A 11 29.56 18.86 -16.40
N PHE A 12 30.17 18.33 -15.33
CA PHE A 12 29.62 17.19 -14.58
C PHE A 12 28.68 17.59 -13.43
N GLY A 13 28.42 18.89 -13.26
CA GLY A 13 27.60 19.44 -12.18
C GLY A 13 26.15 19.78 -12.57
N ILE A 14 25.69 19.38 -13.76
CA ILE A 14 24.25 19.41 -14.04
C ILE A 14 23.66 18.22 -13.28
N GLY A 15 23.31 18.52 -12.03
CA GLY A 15 22.78 17.57 -11.09
C GLY A 15 21.68 16.74 -11.74
N CYS A 16 21.79 15.43 -11.55
CA CYS A 16 20.65 14.53 -11.50
C CYS A 16 19.85 14.85 -10.22
N ALA A 17 19.53 16.13 -10.02
CA ALA A 17 18.64 16.62 -9.00
C ALA A 17 17.29 16.80 -9.69
N THR A 18 16.25 16.31 -9.03
CA THR A 18 14.84 16.54 -9.37
C THR A 18 14.27 15.77 -10.56
N LEU A 19 14.36 14.43 -10.52
CA LEU A 19 13.19 13.61 -10.89
C LEU A 19 12.60 12.89 -9.67
N LEU A 20 12.73 13.49 -8.48
CA LEU A 20 11.87 13.21 -7.33
C LEU A 20 10.57 13.98 -7.55
N THR A 21 9.76 13.53 -8.51
CA THR A 21 8.39 14.01 -8.66
C THR A 21 7.63 13.63 -7.40
N GLU A 22 7.33 14.63 -6.58
CA GLU A 22 6.48 14.48 -5.40
C GLU A 22 5.12 13.93 -5.85
N GLN A 23 4.86 12.66 -5.53
CA GLN A 23 3.62 12.01 -5.93
C GLN A 23 2.46 12.64 -5.16
N THR A 24 1.55 13.30 -5.87
CA THR A 24 0.33 13.86 -5.29
C THR A 24 -0.68 12.74 -5.09
N TYR A 25 -1.03 12.46 -3.84
CA TYR A 25 -2.01 11.43 -3.49
C TYR A 25 -3.41 12.04 -3.37
N VAL A 26 -4.38 11.46 -4.07
CA VAL A 26 -5.80 11.85 -4.00
C VAL A 26 -6.61 10.70 -3.45
N ARG A 27 -7.52 11.00 -2.53
CA ARG A 27 -8.41 10.02 -1.92
C ARG A 27 -9.34 9.43 -2.98
N ILE A 28 -9.58 8.13 -2.90
CA ILE A 28 -10.58 7.44 -3.71
C ILE A 28 -11.91 7.59 -2.98
N ASP A 29 -12.79 8.44 -3.52
CA ASP A 29 -14.11 8.75 -2.93
C ASP A 29 -15.21 7.78 -3.36
N THR A 30 -14.85 6.68 -4.00
CA THR A 30 -15.79 5.63 -4.38
C THR A 30 -16.27 4.88 -3.13
N PRO A 31 -17.58 4.55 -3.01
CA PRO A 31 -18.07 3.75 -1.91
C PRO A 31 -17.38 2.38 -1.87
N VAL A 32 -17.07 1.92 -0.66
CA VAL A 32 -16.38 0.65 -0.41
C VAL A 32 -17.27 -0.26 0.42
N THR A 33 -17.50 -1.47 -0.07
CA THR A 33 -18.19 -2.50 0.71
C THR A 33 -17.20 -3.16 1.65
N ILE A 34 -17.53 -3.19 2.94
CA ILE A 34 -16.69 -3.75 4.00
C ILE A 34 -17.22 -5.13 4.37
N SER A 35 -16.37 -6.15 4.33
CA SER A 35 -16.72 -7.50 4.80
C SER A 35 -15.63 -8.06 5.72
N SER A 36 -16.06 -8.68 6.82
CA SER A 36 -15.15 -9.41 7.70
C SER A 36 -14.77 -10.74 7.05
N THR A 37 -13.49 -11.08 7.11
CA THR A 37 -12.92 -12.34 6.64
C THR A 37 -12.27 -13.06 7.82
N ARG A 38 -11.98 -14.36 7.67
CA ARG A 38 -11.29 -15.14 8.70
C ARG A 38 -9.98 -14.49 9.17
N ASP A 39 -9.26 -13.85 8.26
CA ASP A 39 -7.90 -13.36 8.51
C ASP A 39 -7.82 -11.82 8.64
N GLY A 40 -8.92 -11.10 8.46
CA GLY A 40 -8.91 -9.63 8.43
C GLY A 40 -10.19 -9.01 7.88
N VAL A 41 -10.07 -7.83 7.28
CA VAL A 41 -11.20 -7.10 6.69
C VAL A 41 -10.93 -6.89 5.20
N ALA A 42 -11.92 -7.23 4.36
CA ALA A 42 -11.89 -6.98 2.93
C ALA A 42 -12.69 -5.72 2.59
N TYR A 43 -12.12 -4.93 1.69
CA TYR A 43 -12.63 -3.66 1.20
C TYR A 43 -12.82 -3.79 -0.31
N THR A 44 -14.07 -3.86 -0.75
CA THR A 44 -14.44 -4.09 -2.14
C THR A 44 -14.91 -2.78 -2.78
N PHE A 45 -14.24 -2.40 -3.86
CA PHE A 45 -14.64 -1.31 -4.75
C PHE A 45 -15.62 -1.82 -5.81
N PRO A 46 -16.56 -1.00 -6.28
CA PRO A 46 -17.45 -1.36 -7.39
C PRO A 46 -16.72 -1.52 -8.73
N GLU A 47 -15.53 -0.93 -8.85
CA GLU A 47 -14.69 -1.00 -10.05
C GLU A 47 -13.22 -1.16 -9.66
N LYS A 48 -12.38 -1.64 -10.58
CA LYS A 48 -10.93 -1.71 -10.38
C LYS A 48 -10.36 -0.32 -10.10
N LYS A 49 -9.74 -0.15 -8.94
CA LYS A 49 -9.01 1.09 -8.59
C LYS A 49 -7.52 0.82 -8.44
N LEU A 50 -6.73 1.78 -8.88
CA LEU A 50 -5.30 1.79 -8.68
C LEU A 50 -4.98 2.43 -7.32
N VAL A 51 -4.73 1.60 -6.30
CA VAL A 51 -4.39 2.07 -4.96
C VAL A 51 -2.89 2.21 -4.80
N ARG A 52 -2.45 3.40 -4.37
CA ARG A 52 -1.04 3.79 -4.21
C ARG A 52 -0.69 4.19 -2.78
N LYS A 53 -1.68 4.50 -1.96
CA LYS A 53 -1.51 4.70 -0.52
C LYS A 53 -2.77 4.24 0.22
N ILE A 54 -2.56 3.63 1.38
CA ILE A 54 -3.63 3.29 2.32
C ILE A 54 -3.35 4.03 3.62
N ARG A 55 -4.36 4.72 4.15
CA ARG A 55 -4.30 5.31 5.49
C ARG A 55 -5.20 4.49 6.41
N ILE A 56 -4.62 3.95 7.47
CA ILE A 56 -5.35 3.20 8.49
C ILE A 56 -5.57 4.13 9.67
N LEU A 57 -6.84 4.40 9.97
CA LEU A 57 -7.29 5.25 11.06
C LEU A 57 -7.75 4.38 12.24
N GLY A 58 -7.53 4.89 13.44
CA GLY A 58 -7.91 4.23 14.69
C GLY A 58 -6.94 4.58 15.81
N GLU A 59 -6.96 3.78 16.86
CA GLU A 59 -6.26 4.07 18.10
C GLU A 59 -5.38 2.92 18.56
N GLY A 60 -4.33 3.25 19.30
CA GLY A 60 -3.41 2.28 19.89
C GLY A 60 -2.37 1.78 18.89
N THR A 61 -1.91 0.55 19.11
CA THR A 61 -0.77 -0.01 18.39
C THR A 61 -1.12 -1.31 17.68
N VAL A 62 -0.74 -1.36 16.39
CA VAL A 62 -0.89 -2.50 15.49
C VAL A 62 0.47 -3.03 15.06
N ARG A 63 0.52 -4.29 14.61
CA ARG A 63 1.72 -4.93 14.05
C ARG A 63 1.32 -6.08 13.14
N ASN A 64 2.27 -6.57 12.33
CA ASN A 64 2.06 -7.67 11.39
C ASN A 64 0.87 -7.43 10.45
N ILE A 65 0.81 -6.25 9.85
CA ILE A 65 -0.25 -5.89 8.89
C ILE A 65 0.10 -6.47 7.53
N GLY A 66 -0.79 -7.29 7.00
CA GLY A 66 -0.74 -7.74 5.60
C GLY A 66 -1.75 -6.94 4.76
N ILE A 67 -1.30 -6.42 3.63
CA ILE A 67 -2.16 -5.81 2.61
C ILE A 67 -2.14 -6.73 1.40
N TRP A 68 -3.31 -7.22 1.02
CA TRP A 68 -3.50 -8.17 -0.07
C TRP A 68 -4.42 -7.57 -1.12
N GLY A 69 -4.10 -7.80 -2.39
CA GLY A 69 -4.97 -7.51 -3.51
C GLY A 69 -5.58 -8.79 -4.05
N ALA A 70 -6.84 -8.73 -4.45
CA ALA A 70 -7.47 -9.82 -5.18
C ALA A 70 -7.12 -9.76 -6.66
N LYS A 71 -6.71 -10.90 -7.23
CA LYS A 71 -6.64 -11.13 -8.67
C LYS A 71 -7.69 -12.18 -9.04
N PRO A 72 -8.43 -12.02 -10.15
CA PRO A 72 -9.31 -13.09 -10.63
C PRO A 72 -8.47 -14.35 -10.85
N ALA A 73 -8.80 -15.46 -10.18
CA ALA A 73 -8.28 -16.76 -10.58
C ALA A 73 -9.00 -17.19 -11.84
N LYS A 74 -8.27 -17.84 -12.74
CA LYS A 74 -8.84 -18.40 -13.98
C LYS A 74 -9.80 -19.56 -13.70
N ASP A 75 -9.72 -20.15 -12.51
CA ASP A 75 -10.44 -21.36 -12.18
C ASP A 75 -11.75 -21.02 -11.46
N MET A 76 -12.86 -21.19 -12.17
CA MET A 76 -14.18 -21.32 -11.56
C MET A 76 -14.23 -22.67 -10.84
N PHE A 77 -14.63 -22.65 -9.57
CA PHE A 77 -15.07 -23.86 -8.88
C PHE A 77 -16.40 -23.51 -8.23
N ASP A 78 -17.46 -24.20 -8.65
CA ASP A 78 -18.84 -24.02 -8.16
C ASP A 78 -19.47 -22.64 -8.47
N GLY A 79 -19.29 -22.13 -9.70
CA GLY A 79 -19.94 -20.90 -10.17
C GLY A 79 -19.45 -19.59 -9.52
N GLN A 80 -18.50 -19.66 -8.57
CA GLN A 80 -17.91 -18.50 -7.93
C GLN A 80 -16.47 -18.27 -8.43
N TYR A 81 -16.16 -17.05 -8.85
CA TYR A 81 -14.79 -16.64 -9.11
C TYR A 81 -14.00 -16.73 -7.81
N LYS A 82 -13.06 -17.67 -7.71
CA LYS A 82 -12.10 -17.66 -6.60
C LYS A 82 -11.11 -16.53 -6.84
N TYR A 83 -11.04 -15.58 -5.91
CA TYR A 83 -9.96 -14.60 -5.95
C TYR A 83 -8.67 -15.29 -5.52
N ARG A 84 -7.60 -15.08 -6.29
CA ARG A 84 -6.24 -15.37 -5.83
C ARG A 84 -5.73 -14.13 -5.10
N TRP A 85 -5.50 -14.28 -3.80
CA TRP A 85 -4.90 -13.23 -2.98
C TRP A 85 -3.41 -13.08 -3.30
N ILE A 86 -2.98 -11.85 -3.52
CA ILE A 86 -1.59 -11.48 -3.77
C ILE A 86 -1.17 -10.52 -2.67
N LEU A 87 -0.11 -10.87 -1.93
CA LEU A 87 0.47 -9.99 -0.93
C LEU A 87 1.08 -8.79 -1.64
N ILE A 88 0.53 -7.60 -1.38
CA ILE A 88 1.03 -6.33 -1.92
C ILE A 88 2.11 -5.77 -0.99
N LYS A 89 1.86 -5.81 0.32
CA LYS A 89 2.77 -5.26 1.33
C LYS A 89 2.58 -5.96 2.67
N GLU A 90 3.67 -6.22 3.37
CA GLU A 90 3.66 -6.69 4.75
C GLU A 90 4.43 -5.70 5.63
N ILE A 91 3.88 -5.37 6.81
CA ILE A 91 4.51 -4.55 7.84
C ILE A 91 4.59 -5.38 9.12
N LYS A 92 5.80 -5.83 9.46
CA LYS A 92 6.06 -6.68 10.64
C LYS A 92 6.24 -5.86 11.92
N GLU A 93 6.62 -4.59 11.77
CA GLU A 93 6.96 -3.71 12.88
C GLU A 93 5.73 -3.25 13.67
N LYS A 94 6.00 -2.81 14.90
CA LYS A 94 5.02 -2.21 15.79
C LYS A 94 4.77 -0.76 15.33
N MET A 95 3.55 -0.45 14.97
CA MET A 95 3.14 0.87 14.46
C MET A 95 2.02 1.47 15.31
N VAL A 96 2.09 2.77 15.58
CA VAL A 96 1.03 3.52 16.28
C VAL A 96 0.08 4.11 15.25
N LEU A 97 -1.24 3.90 15.43
CA LEU A 97 -2.25 4.48 14.55
C LEU A 97 -2.43 5.99 14.82
N PRO A 98 -2.79 6.80 13.80
CA PRO A 98 -3.01 6.42 12.39
C PRO A 98 -1.70 6.21 11.62
N ILE A 99 -1.74 5.37 10.58
CA ILE A 99 -0.58 5.10 9.73
C ILE A 99 -0.86 5.28 8.24
N ASP A 100 0.12 5.82 7.53
CA ASP A 100 0.14 5.91 6.08
C ASP A 100 1.07 4.85 5.49
N ILE A 101 0.53 4.03 4.60
CA ILE A 101 1.24 2.94 3.95
C ILE A 101 1.27 3.20 2.46
N LYS A 102 2.46 3.49 1.93
CA LYS A 102 2.68 3.64 0.48
C LYS A 102 2.72 2.27 -0.19
N ILE A 103 2.01 2.16 -1.31
CA ILE A 103 1.94 0.96 -2.16
C ILE A 103 2.64 1.29 -3.49
N PRO A 104 3.92 0.91 -3.63
CA PRO A 104 4.73 1.35 -4.76
C PRO A 104 4.27 0.71 -6.07
N ILE A 105 3.89 -0.58 -6.08
CA ILE A 105 3.48 -1.30 -7.28
C ILE A 105 2.36 -2.27 -6.91
N ALA A 106 1.12 -1.91 -7.24
CA ALA A 106 -0.01 -2.82 -7.20
C ALA A 106 -0.81 -2.67 -8.52
N PRO A 107 -1.25 -3.77 -9.14
CA PRO A 107 -2.18 -3.69 -10.25
C PRO A 107 -3.52 -3.10 -9.77
N PRO A 108 -4.32 -2.48 -10.66
CA PRO A 108 -5.69 -2.12 -10.34
C PRO A 108 -6.46 -3.34 -9.80
N THR A 109 -7.13 -3.16 -8.67
CA THR A 109 -7.86 -4.24 -7.99
C THR A 109 -9.23 -3.76 -7.56
N GLU A 110 -10.19 -4.69 -7.52
CA GLU A 110 -11.53 -4.47 -6.98
C GLU A 110 -11.58 -4.76 -5.48
N ILE A 111 -10.61 -5.50 -4.92
CA ILE A 111 -10.68 -5.90 -3.51
C ILE A 111 -9.30 -5.78 -2.87
N ILE A 112 -9.26 -5.06 -1.75
CA ILE A 112 -8.10 -5.00 -0.86
C ILE A 112 -8.46 -5.65 0.47
N GLN A 113 -7.68 -6.61 0.90
CA GLN A 113 -7.81 -7.21 2.23
C GLN A 113 -6.68 -6.73 3.13
N ILE A 114 -7.05 -6.25 4.31
CA ILE A 114 -6.11 -5.85 5.36
C ILE A 114 -6.23 -6.87 6.49
N THR A 115 -5.14 -7.60 6.72
CA THR A 115 -5.05 -8.62 7.76
C THR A 115 -4.21 -8.12 8.91
N LYS A 116 -4.65 -8.40 10.14
CA LYS A 116 -3.82 -8.31 11.34
C LYS A 116 -3.31 -9.72 11.60
N SER A 117 -2.07 -10.04 11.26
CA SER A 117 -1.55 -11.38 11.53
C SER A 117 -1.32 -11.53 13.04
N SER A 118 -2.30 -12.15 13.72
CA SER A 118 -2.19 -12.51 15.12
C SER A 118 -1.67 -13.94 15.35
N ALA A 119 -1.75 -14.86 14.37
CA ALA A 119 -1.45 -16.27 14.70
C ALA A 119 -1.11 -17.24 13.55
N ALA A 120 -1.21 -16.92 12.25
CA ALA A 120 -1.33 -18.02 11.29
C ALA A 120 -0.01 -18.69 10.80
N LYS A 121 1.14 -18.00 10.69
CA LYS A 121 2.41 -18.62 10.20
C LYS A 121 3.70 -17.92 10.67
N SER A 122 3.66 -17.14 11.74
CA SER A 122 4.85 -16.47 12.25
C SER A 122 5.21 -17.04 13.61
N SER A 123 6.37 -17.71 13.71
CA SER A 123 6.98 -18.23 14.94
C SER A 123 7.38 -17.12 15.94
N TYR A 124 6.67 -16.01 15.97
CA TYR A 124 7.00 -14.83 16.78
C TYR A 124 6.10 -14.78 18.02
N LYS A 125 6.65 -15.27 19.14
CA LYS A 125 6.14 -15.07 20.50
C LYS A 125 6.24 -13.59 20.90
N GLY A 126 5.37 -12.73 20.37
CA GLY A 126 5.30 -11.33 20.79
C GLY A 126 3.88 -10.93 21.17
N ARG A 127 3.74 -9.88 21.99
CA ARG A 127 2.50 -9.38 22.61
C ARG A 127 1.37 -9.05 21.63
N VAL A 128 0.12 -9.26 22.07
CA VAL A 128 -1.12 -8.98 21.35
C VAL A 128 -1.17 -7.52 20.86
N SER A 129 -1.63 -7.31 19.62
CA SER A 129 -1.94 -5.97 19.09
C SER A 129 -3.11 -5.37 19.88
N ILE A 130 -2.89 -4.27 20.59
CA ILE A 130 -3.91 -3.61 21.43
C ILE A 130 -4.67 -2.53 20.63
N GLY A 131 -4.28 -2.27 19.37
CA GLY A 131 -4.89 -1.23 18.54
C GLY A 131 -6.21 -1.62 17.87
N ARG A 132 -7.17 -0.69 17.88
CA ARG A 132 -8.45 -0.75 17.17
C ARG A 132 -8.33 -0.01 15.84
N ILE A 133 -8.74 -0.64 14.74
CA ILE A 133 -8.82 0.02 13.43
C ILE A 133 -10.27 0.45 13.29
N ASP A 134 -10.49 1.75 13.08
CA ASP A 134 -11.82 2.35 13.00
C ASP A 134 -12.23 2.57 11.56
N ALA A 135 -11.29 3.03 10.72
CA ALA A 135 -11.54 3.28 9.31
C ALA A 135 -10.28 3.07 8.47
N VAL A 136 -10.48 2.88 7.17
CA VAL A 136 -9.40 2.77 6.20
C VAL A 136 -9.75 3.66 5.01
N GLU A 137 -8.79 4.48 4.61
CA GLU A 137 -8.89 5.34 3.44
C GLU A 137 -7.92 4.87 2.37
N PHE A 138 -8.38 4.91 1.13
CA PHE A 138 -7.60 4.51 -0.04
C PHE A 138 -7.28 5.74 -0.87
N TYR A 139 -6.06 5.79 -1.39
CA TYR A 139 -5.57 6.90 -2.18
C TYR A 139 -4.93 6.38 -3.46
N THR A 140 -5.15 7.11 -4.55
CA THR A 140 -4.44 6.95 -5.82
C THR A 140 -3.44 8.08 -6.02
N THR A 141 -2.66 8.05 -7.10
CA THR A 141 -1.75 9.13 -7.48
C THR A 141 -2.28 9.83 -8.72
N VAL A 142 -2.22 11.16 -8.75
CA VAL A 142 -2.43 11.92 -9.98
C VAL A 142 -1.10 11.99 -10.72
N SER A 143 -1.05 11.48 -11.94
CA SER A 143 0.10 11.74 -12.82
C SER A 143 -0.03 13.17 -13.32
N LYS A 144 1.07 13.94 -13.36
CA LYS A 144 1.07 15.30 -13.93
C LYS A 144 0.94 15.32 -15.46
N ASP A 145 0.86 14.16 -16.12
CA ASP A 145 0.82 14.02 -17.58
C ASP A 145 -0.54 13.48 -18.10
N GLN A 146 -1.67 14.01 -17.62
CA GLN A 146 -2.98 13.84 -18.28
C GLN A 146 -3.41 15.12 -18.97
#